data_AF-A0A938U8Q3-F1
#
_entry.id   AF-A0A938U8Q3-F1
#
_cell.length_a   1.000
_cell.length_b   1.000
_cell.length_c   1.000
_cell.angle_alpha   90.00
_cell.angle_beta   90.00
_cell.angle_gamma   90.00
#
_symmetry.space_group_name_H-M   'P 1'
#
loop_
_entity.id
_entity.type
_entity.pdbx_description
1 polymer ?
#
loop_
_entity_poly.entity_id
_entity_poly.type
_entity_poly.pdbx_seq_one_letter_code
_entity_poly.pdbx_strand_id
1 'polypeptide(L)'
;MRTVMYKNDNAIFDFILPDVIDRLKYYSDQNVHEATKILDTIFSCLSPVIKVEADYFGFIILDLIRAGKGHVYCNVCKKMYDSKQLISRPLGFGKSPFGVNLKEKGGIIKRLFGKKRHISGMGGEAYDCPRGHELISMITWIS
;
A
#
# COMPACT_ATOMS: atom_id res chain seq x y z
N MET A 1 23.80 5.39 9.62
CA MET A 1 22.40 5.76 9.30
C MET A 1 21.56 4.51 9.46
N ARG A 2 20.45 4.55 10.21
CA ARG A 2 19.56 3.40 10.39
C ARG A 2 18.54 3.35 9.26
N THR A 3 18.13 2.15 8.86
CA THR A 3 17.15 1.95 7.80
C THR A 3 15.97 1.12 8.27
N VAL A 4 14.84 1.31 7.61
CA VAL A 4 13.61 0.56 7.82
C VAL A 4 13.32 -0.24 6.56
N MET A 5 13.21 -1.55 6.74
CA MET A 5 12.97 -2.50 5.69
C MET A 5 11.57 -3.11 5.84
N TYR A 6 10.82 -3.11 4.74
CA TYR A 6 9.57 -3.83 4.63
C TYR A 6 9.64 -4.79 3.46
N LYS A 7 9.06 -5.98 3.60
CA LYS A 7 9.06 -7.00 2.57
C LYS A 7 7.64 -7.48 2.34
N ASN A 8 7.26 -7.60 1.07
CA ASN A 8 6.12 -8.38 0.62
C ASN A 8 6.57 -9.43 -0.41
N ASP A 9 5.62 -10.10 -1.04
CA ASP A 9 5.92 -11.16 -2.02
C ASP A 9 6.66 -10.63 -3.26
N ASN A 10 6.39 -9.39 -3.64
CA ASN A 10 6.86 -8.82 -4.90
C ASN A 10 8.12 -7.96 -4.78
N ALA A 11 8.41 -7.44 -3.59
CA ALA A 11 9.45 -6.45 -3.40
C ALA A 11 10.00 -6.37 -1.97
N ILE A 12 11.17 -5.75 -1.86
CA ILE A 12 11.77 -5.29 -0.60
C ILE A 12 11.91 -3.78 -0.70
N PHE A 13 11.37 -3.07 0.28
CA PHE A 13 11.38 -1.62 0.36
C PHE A 13 12.36 -1.20 1.46
N ASP A 14 13.21 -0.23 1.16
CA ASP A 14 14.25 0.27 2.06
C ASP A 14 14.20 1.79 2.14
N PHE A 15 14.02 2.30 3.36
CA PHE A 15 13.90 3.73 3.64
C PHE A 15 14.85 4.13 4.76
N ILE A 16 15.33 5.37 4.72
CA ILE A 16 16.09 5.93 5.83
C ILE A 16 15.17 6.20 7.02
N LEU A 17 15.64 5.94 8.23
CA LEU A 17 14.84 6.05 9.44
C LEU A 17 14.17 7.43 9.65
N PRO A 18 14.84 8.58 9.41
CA PRO A 18 14.20 9.89 9.61
C PRO A 18 12.94 10.08 8.78
N ASP A 19 12.97 9.67 7.51
CA ASP A 19 11.83 9.80 6.59
C ASP A 19 10.61 9.00 7.07
N VAL A 20 10.86 7.81 7.62
CA VAL A 20 9.82 6.93 8.15
C VAL A 20 9.24 7.48 9.45
N ILE A 21 10.09 7.98 10.36
CA ILE A 21 9.64 8.59 11.61
C ILE A 21 8.78 9.82 11.33
N ASP A 22 9.19 10.70 10.43
CA ASP A 22 8.44 11.91 10.09
C ASP A 22 7.04 11.56 9.58
N ARG A 23 6.94 10.56 8.70
CA ARG A 23 5.65 10.12 8.16
C ARG A 23 4.77 9.42 9.20
N LEU A 24 5.35 8.55 10.03
CA LEU A 24 4.61 7.88 11.09
C LEU A 24 4.13 8.85 12.17
N LYS A 25 4.93 9.87 12.52
CA LYS A 25 4.53 10.94 13.45
C LYS A 25 3.31 11.69 12.93
N TYR A 26 3.31 12.09 11.65
CA TYR A 26 2.16 12.73 11.03
C TYR A 26 0.86 11.93 11.25
N TYR A 27 0.88 10.61 11.05
CA TYR A 27 -0.31 9.77 11.28
C TYR A 27 -0.61 9.51 12.76
N SER A 28 0.41 9.37 13.60
CA SER A 28 0.23 9.24 15.05
C SER A 28 -0.44 10.48 15.64
N ASP A 29 -0.08 11.68 15.17
CA ASP A 29 -0.67 12.95 15.60
C ASP A 29 -2.15 13.08 15.17
N GLN A 30 -2.56 12.33 14.14
CA GLN A 30 -3.95 12.16 13.73
C GLN A 30 -4.68 11.02 14.48
N ASN A 31 -4.09 10.51 15.56
CA ASN A 31 -4.60 9.40 16.39
C ASN A 31 -4.74 8.05 15.64
N VAL A 32 -3.90 7.80 14.64
CA VAL A 32 -3.85 6.47 14.02
C VAL A 32 -3.03 5.51 14.87
N HIS A 33 -3.73 4.62 15.60
CA HIS A 33 -3.11 3.70 16.56
C HIS A 33 -2.04 2.78 15.95
N GLU A 34 -2.21 2.34 14.70
CA GLU A 34 -1.24 1.52 13.99
C GLU A 34 0.09 2.25 13.80
N ALA A 35 0.05 3.56 13.51
CA ALA A 35 1.25 4.37 13.35
C ALA A 35 2.02 4.48 14.67
N THR A 36 1.31 4.68 15.79
CA THR A 36 1.91 4.71 17.14
C THR A 36 2.58 3.38 17.47
N LYS A 37 1.92 2.24 17.23
CA LYS A 37 2.51 0.91 17.47
C LYS A 37 3.79 0.66 16.67
N ILE A 38 3.81 1.11 15.42
CA ILE A 38 5.00 0.99 14.56
C ILE A 38 6.13 1.88 15.08
N LEU A 39 5.83 3.12 15.52
CA LEU A 39 6.81 3.99 16.17
C LEU A 39 7.43 3.35 17.42
N ASP A 40 6.61 2.79 18.30
CA ASP A 40 7.08 2.11 19.52
C ASP A 40 8.01 0.94 19.18
N THR A 41 7.66 0.18 18.14
CA THR A 41 8.49 -0.92 17.62
C THR A 41 9.83 -0.41 17.09
N ILE A 42 9.81 0.67 16.32
CA ILE A 42 11.00 1.32 15.75
C ILE A 42 11.93 1.84 16.86
N PHE A 43 11.38 2.51 17.88
CA PHE A 43 12.15 3.07 18.99
C PHE A 43 12.72 2.00 19.92
N SER A 44 12.02 0.89 20.09
CA SER A 44 12.47 -0.25 20.90
C SER A 44 13.54 -1.10 20.19
N CYS A 45 13.66 -0.98 18.86
CA CYS A 45 14.66 -1.70 18.09
C CYS A 45 16.01 -0.97 18.14
N LEU A 46 17.09 -1.69 18.44
CA LEU A 46 18.47 -1.16 18.39
C LEU A 46 19.22 -1.53 17.10
N SER A 47 18.62 -2.37 16.26
CA SER A 47 19.24 -2.84 15.02
C SER A 47 19.50 -1.68 14.05
N PRO A 48 20.64 -1.70 13.30
CA PRO A 48 20.88 -0.81 12.17
C PRO A 48 19.80 -0.91 11.09
N VAL A 49 19.25 -2.12 10.89
CA VAL A 49 18.16 -2.40 9.94
C VAL A 49 16.93 -2.86 10.73
N ILE A 50 15.86 -2.08 10.67
CA ILE A 50 14.61 -2.33 11.37
C ILE A 50 13.65 -2.99 10.40
N LYS A 51 13.22 -4.22 10.70
CA LYS A 51 12.20 -4.91 9.91
C LYS A 51 10.84 -4.56 10.46
N VAL A 52 9.94 -4.09 9.59
CA VAL A 52 8.55 -3.82 9.94
C VAL A 52 7.65 -4.86 9.27
N GLU A 53 6.86 -5.55 10.09
CA GLU A 53 5.92 -6.59 9.66
C GLU A 53 4.50 -6.16 10.09
N ALA A 54 3.98 -5.12 9.44
CA ALA A 54 2.64 -4.60 9.71
C ALA A 54 1.97 -4.19 8.40
N ASP A 55 0.78 -4.72 8.12
CA ASP A 55 0.04 -4.44 6.87
C ASP A 55 -0.23 -2.94 6.68
N TYR A 56 -0.51 -2.24 7.79
CA TYR A 56 -0.69 -0.78 7.79
C TYR A 56 0.54 -0.03 7.24
N PHE A 57 1.74 -0.58 7.39
CA PHE A 57 2.96 0.03 6.88
C PHE A 57 2.96 0.12 5.34
N GLY A 58 2.14 -0.68 4.65
CA GLY A 58 1.90 -0.53 3.22
C GLY A 58 1.40 0.86 2.83
N PHE A 59 0.55 1.50 3.64
CA PHE A 59 0.10 2.87 3.40
C PHE A 59 1.22 3.89 3.59
N ILE A 60 2.10 3.67 4.57
CA ILE A 60 3.28 4.50 4.81
C ILE A 60 4.26 4.40 3.63
N ILE A 61 4.40 3.21 3.05
CA ILE A 61 5.23 2.98 1.86
C ILE A 61 4.73 3.79 0.67
N LEU A 62 3.42 3.76 0.38
CA LEU A 62 2.85 4.56 -0.72
C LEU A 62 3.19 6.05 -0.56
N ASP A 63 3.05 6.55 0.66
CA ASP A 63 3.33 7.94 1.02
C ASP A 63 4.80 8.35 0.89
N LEU A 64 5.73 7.43 1.17
CA LEU A 64 7.17 7.63 1.02
C LEU A 64 7.60 7.58 -0.45
N ILE A 65 7.07 6.61 -1.20
CA ILE A 65 7.32 6.49 -2.64
C ILE A 65 6.81 7.73 -3.38
N ARG A 66 5.60 8.21 -3.03
CA ARG A 66 5.02 9.44 -3.61
C ARG A 66 5.88 10.67 -3.34
N ALA A 67 6.53 10.72 -2.19
CA ALA A 67 7.49 11.76 -1.85
C ALA A 67 8.87 11.56 -2.53
N GLY A 68 9.04 10.51 -3.34
CA GLY A 68 10.30 10.18 -4.02
C GLY A 68 11.39 9.72 -3.05
N LYS A 69 11.03 9.07 -1.95
CA LYS A 69 11.94 8.66 -0.87
C LYS A 69 12.14 7.14 -0.86
N GLY A 70 13.38 6.72 -0.66
CA GLY A 70 13.74 5.30 -0.49
C GLY A 70 13.93 4.53 -1.79
N HIS A 71 14.29 3.27 -1.64
CA HIS A 71 14.61 2.35 -2.74
C HIS A 71 13.74 1.11 -2.67
N VAL A 72 13.49 0.50 -3.82
CA VAL A 72 12.69 -0.72 -3.94
C VAL A 72 13.43 -1.76 -4.77
N TYR A 73 13.66 -2.91 -4.17
CA TYR A 73 14.13 -4.10 -4.86
C TYR A 73 12.94 -4.86 -5.43
N CYS A 74 12.89 -5.02 -6.74
CA CYS A 74 11.89 -5.85 -7.39
C CYS A 74 12.32 -7.32 -7.36
N ASN A 75 11.54 -8.19 -6.73
CA ASN A 75 11.84 -9.62 -6.64
C ASN A 75 11.77 -10.33 -8.00
N VAL A 76 11.06 -9.77 -8.98
CA VAL A 76 10.96 -10.32 -10.34
C VAL A 76 12.16 -9.89 -11.20
N CYS A 77 12.45 -8.58 -11.26
CA CYS A 77 13.59 -8.06 -12.03
C CYS A 77 14.95 -8.39 -11.43
N LYS A 78 15.00 -8.65 -10.12
CA LYS A 78 16.23 -8.71 -9.32
C LYS A 78 17.05 -7.42 -9.40
N LYS A 79 16.37 -6.26 -9.49
CA LYS A 79 16.98 -4.93 -9.61
C LYS A 79 16.45 -3.99 -8.52
N MET A 80 17.33 -3.08 -8.11
CA MET A 80 17.01 -1.96 -7.23
C MET A 80 16.59 -0.75 -8.06
N TYR A 81 15.57 -0.03 -7.60
CA TYR A 81 15.08 1.19 -8.20
C TYR A 81 14.94 2.27 -7.13
N ASP A 82 15.27 3.51 -7.49
CA ASP A 82 14.90 4.68 -6.69
C ASP A 82 13.38 4.89 -6.80
N SER A 83 12.75 5.36 -5.73
CA SER A 83 11.30 5.60 -5.72
C SER A 83 10.82 6.53 -6.84
N LYS A 84 11.64 7.48 -7.28
CA LYS A 84 11.33 8.39 -8.40
C LYS A 84 11.26 7.70 -9.76
N GLN A 85 11.79 6.49 -9.87
CA GLN A 85 11.75 5.69 -11.09
C GLN A 85 10.49 4.81 -11.17
N LEU A 86 9.74 4.69 -10.07
CA LEU A 86 8.57 3.83 -10.01
C LEU A 86 7.38 4.46 -10.75
N ILE A 87 6.57 3.61 -11.34
CA ILE A 87 5.41 4.02 -12.13
C ILE A 87 4.18 3.88 -11.23
N SER A 88 3.56 5.02 -10.89
CA SER A 88 2.28 5.03 -10.18
C SER A 88 1.16 4.59 -11.12
N ARG A 89 0.26 3.77 -10.59
CA ARG A 89 -0.94 3.29 -11.29
C ARG A 89 -2.13 3.36 -10.35
N PRO A 90 -3.19 4.10 -10.70
CA PRO A 90 -4.42 4.07 -9.92
C PRO A 90 -5.06 2.70 -10.04
N LEU A 91 -5.45 2.11 -8.91
CA LEU A 91 -6.40 1.01 -8.90
C LEU A 91 -7.77 1.66 -9.12
N GLY A 92 -8.34 1.48 -10.31
CA GLY A 92 -9.67 1.97 -10.62
C GLY A 92 -10.73 1.46 -9.63
N PHE A 93 -11.98 1.93 -9.76
CA PHE A 93 -13.11 1.52 -8.92
C PHE A 93 -13.34 -0.01 -9.00
N GLY A 94 -12.60 -0.77 -8.20
CA GLY A 94 -12.66 -2.22 -8.14
C GLY A 94 -14.04 -2.65 -7.66
N LYS A 95 -14.57 -3.72 -8.26
CA LYS A 95 -15.80 -4.37 -7.79
C LYS A 95 -15.73 -4.60 -6.28
N SER A 96 -16.83 -4.31 -5.60
CA SER A 96 -17.02 -4.51 -4.15
C SER A 96 -16.41 -5.82 -3.65
N PRO A 97 -15.63 -5.81 -2.54
CA PRO A 97 -15.16 -7.02 -1.88
C PRO A 97 -16.31 -7.82 -1.24
N PHE A 98 -17.53 -7.26 -1.18
CA PHE A 98 -18.75 -7.93 -0.73
C PHE A 98 -19.54 -8.56 -1.89
N GLY A 99 -18.85 -9.29 -2.78
CA GLY A 99 -19.51 -10.20 -3.71
C GLY A 99 -20.10 -11.38 -2.96
N VAL A 100 -21.20 -11.17 -2.22
CA VAL A 100 -21.98 -12.24 -1.62
C VAL A 100 -22.39 -13.16 -2.76
N ASN A 101 -21.89 -14.40 -2.73
CA ASN A 101 -22.27 -15.47 -3.62
C ASN A 101 -23.73 -15.84 -3.27
N LEU A 102 -24.68 -15.02 -3.73
CA LEU A 102 -26.10 -15.32 -3.66
C LEU A 102 -26.35 -16.42 -4.67
N LYS A 103 -26.25 -17.65 -4.15
CA LYS A 103 -26.73 -18.89 -4.76
C LYS A 103 -27.99 -18.60 -5.57
N GLU A 104 -27.91 -19.00 -6.83
CA GLU A 104 -28.99 -19.14 -7.77
C GLU A 104 -30.28 -19.61 -7.09
N LYS A 105 -31.36 -18.84 -7.26
CA LYS A 105 -32.72 -19.35 -7.37
C LYS A 105 -33.63 -18.30 -7.98
N GLY A 106 -33.99 -18.54 -9.25
CA GLY A 106 -35.27 -18.12 -9.82
C GLY A 106 -35.29 -16.81 -10.62
N GLY A 107 -35.58 -16.95 -11.92
CA GLY A 107 -36.36 -15.95 -12.67
C GLY A 107 -35.66 -15.33 -13.87
N ILE A 108 -36.06 -15.77 -15.06
CA ILE A 108 -35.57 -15.39 -16.40
C ILE A 108 -35.90 -13.91 -16.79
N ILE A 109 -36.39 -13.05 -15.90
CA ILE A 109 -37.01 -11.75 -16.28
C ILE A 109 -36.50 -10.54 -15.47
N LYS A 110 -35.18 -10.38 -15.26
CA LYS A 110 -34.61 -9.09 -14.78
C LYS A 110 -33.42 -8.57 -15.59
N ARG A 111 -33.31 -8.96 -16.86
CA ARG A 111 -32.56 -8.16 -17.84
C ARG A 111 -33.40 -6.93 -18.18
N LEU A 112 -33.08 -5.78 -17.58
CA LEU A 112 -32.89 -4.52 -18.33
C LEU A 112 -32.61 -3.26 -17.49
N PHE A 113 -32.93 -3.17 -16.19
CA PHE A 113 -32.63 -1.93 -15.43
C PHE A 113 -32.28 -2.18 -13.95
N GLY A 114 -31.31 -3.06 -13.69
CA GLY A 114 -30.66 -3.15 -12.38
C GLY A 114 -29.61 -2.05 -12.25
N LYS A 115 -29.96 -0.93 -11.59
CA LYS A 115 -29.02 0.15 -11.23
C LYS A 115 -27.69 -0.43 -10.78
N LYS A 116 -26.62 -0.16 -11.54
CA LYS A 116 -25.25 -0.28 -11.03
C LYS A 116 -25.22 0.58 -9.77
N ARG A 117 -25.16 -0.02 -8.59
CA ARG A 117 -24.79 0.71 -7.38
C ARG A 117 -23.33 1.08 -7.56
N HIS A 118 -23.11 2.26 -8.13
CA HIS A 118 -21.86 2.99 -8.07
C HIS A 118 -21.61 3.27 -6.59
N ILE A 119 -20.76 2.46 -5.96
CA ILE A 119 -20.16 2.85 -4.69
C ILE A 119 -19.04 3.80 -5.09
N SER A 120 -19.39 5.07 -5.15
CA SER A 120 -18.44 6.18 -5.22
C SER A 120 -17.51 6.08 -4.01
N GLY A 121 -16.20 6.08 -4.22
CA GLY A 121 -15.24 6.40 -3.15
C GLY A 121 -14.20 5.32 -2.77
N MET A 122 -14.28 4.10 -3.30
CA MET A 122 -13.20 3.11 -3.14
C MET A 122 -12.32 3.08 -4.39
N GLY A 123 -11.05 3.41 -4.22
CA GLY A 123 -10.01 3.33 -5.24
C GLY A 123 -8.81 2.58 -4.67
N GLY A 124 -7.64 2.92 -5.16
CA GLY A 124 -6.40 2.42 -4.62
C GLY A 124 -5.22 2.95 -5.39
N GLU A 125 -4.05 2.71 -4.85
CA GLU A 125 -2.79 3.12 -5.46
C GLU A 125 -1.87 1.92 -5.50
N ALA A 126 -1.26 1.74 -6.67
CA ALA A 126 -0.24 0.74 -6.89
C ALA A 126 0.99 1.39 -7.51
N TYR A 127 2.14 0.75 -7.28
CA TYR A 127 3.40 1.11 -7.90
C TYR A 127 3.99 -0.09 -8.61
N ASP A 128 4.38 0.12 -9.86
CA ASP A 128 5.06 -0.85 -10.70
C ASP A 128 6.53 -0.43 -10.89
N CYS A 129 7.43 -1.39 -11.05
CA CYS A 129 8.81 -1.09 -11.45
C CYS A 129 8.87 -0.61 -12.91
N PRO A 130 9.99 -0.03 -13.39
CA PRO A 130 10.16 0.38 -14.80
C PRO A 130 9.97 -0.72 -15.85
N ARG A 131 9.90 -1.99 -15.42
CA ARG A 131 9.66 -3.16 -16.28
C ARG A 131 8.20 -3.64 -16.26
N GLY A 132 7.32 -2.97 -15.51
CA GLY A 132 5.89 -3.28 -15.44
C GLY A 132 5.48 -4.35 -14.43
N HIS A 133 6.38 -4.81 -13.54
CA HIS A 133 6.00 -5.71 -12.44
C HIS A 133 5.45 -4.91 -11.26
N GLU A 134 4.30 -5.33 -10.73
CA GLU A 134 3.70 -4.76 -9.52
C GLU A 134 4.62 -4.95 -8.31
N LEU A 135 4.81 -3.89 -7.53
CA LEU A 135 5.65 -3.89 -6.32
C LEU A 135 4.79 -3.80 -5.06
N ILE A 136 3.80 -2.91 -5.06
CA ILE A 136 2.84 -2.71 -3.97
C ILE A 136 1.52 -2.22 -4.54
N SER A 137 0.43 -2.60 -3.89
CA SER A 137 -0.95 -2.28 -4.26
C SER A 137 -1.77 -2.21 -2.98
N MET A 138 -2.33 -1.04 -2.67
CA MET A 138 -3.19 -0.85 -1.50
C MET A 138 -4.54 -0.27 -1.93
N ILE A 139 -5.62 -0.79 -1.37
CA ILE A 139 -6.95 -0.20 -1.50
C ILE A 139 -6.98 1.07 -0.64
N THR A 140 -7.28 2.21 -1.26
CA THR A 140 -7.35 3.52 -0.60
C THR A 140 -8.70 4.17 -0.88
N TRP A 141 -9.07 5.14 -0.05
CA TRP A 141 -10.22 6.00 -0.36
C TRP A 141 -9.80 7.00 -1.42
N ILE A 142 -10.66 7.21 -2.43
CA ILE A 142 -10.44 8.27 -3.41
C ILE A 142 -10.66 9.59 -2.68
N SER A 143 -9.61 10.40 -2.58
CA SER A 143 -9.65 11.78 -2.09
C SER A 143 -10.48 12.66 -3.01
#